data_AF-A0A0E0PMU0-F1
#
_entry.id   AF-A0A0E0PMU0-F1
#
_cell.length_a   1.000
_cell.length_b   1.000
_cell.length_c   1.000
_cell.angle_alpha   90.00
_cell.angle_beta   90.00
_cell.angle_gamma   90.00
#
_symmetry.space_group_name_H-M   'P 1'
#
loop_
_entity.id
_entity.type
_entity.pdbx_description
1 polymer ?
#
loop_
_entity_poly.entity_id
_entity_poly.type
_entity_poly.pdbx_seq_one_letter_code
_entity_poly.pdbx_strand_id
1 'polypeptide(L)' 'MEAAVLAVVLFIGVALWSSSSSPAAAAAGTKEELEDGDDQRGEVTYDGRALIVNGTRVMLFSGEIHYARSTPEE' A
#
# COMPACT_ATOMS: atom_id res chain seq x y z
N MET A 1 -4.36 18.41 -47.51
CA MET A 1 -3.55 17.54 -46.60
C MET A 1 -3.25 18.23 -45.28
N GLU A 2 -3.01 19.54 -45.26
CA GLU A 2 -2.65 20.29 -44.04
C GLU A 2 -3.76 20.33 -42.96
N ALA A 3 -5.02 20.52 -43.35
CA ALA A 3 -6.15 20.54 -42.40
C ALA A 3 -6.37 19.20 -41.67
N ALA A 4 -6.12 18.08 -42.35
CA ALA A 4 -6.28 16.74 -41.77
C ALA A 4 -5.17 16.42 -40.77
N VAL A 5 -3.94 16.86 -41.04
CA VAL A 5 -2.80 16.70 -40.11
C VAL A 5 -2.99 17.55 -38.86
N LEU A 6 -3.47 18.80 -39.01
CA LEU A 6 -3.80 19.67 -37.88
C LEU A 6 -4.91 19.08 -37.00
N ALA A 7 -5.94 18.48 -37.60
CA ALA A 7 -7.03 17.84 -36.86
C ALA A 7 -6.52 16.64 -36.03
N VAL A 8 -5.62 15.82 -36.57
CA VAL A 8 -5.07 14.65 -35.87
C VAL A 8 -4.15 15.07 -34.72
N VAL A 9 -3.30 16.07 -34.92
CA VAL A 9 -2.41 16.59 -33.86
C VAL A 9 -3.24 17.23 -32.73
N LEU A 10 -4.29 17.97 -33.07
CA LEU A 10 -5.22 18.52 -32.09
C LEU A 10 -5.93 17.40 -31.29
N PHE A 11 -6.37 16.35 -31.97
CA PHE A 11 -7.08 15.23 -31.33
C PHE A 11 -6.19 14.43 -30.37
N ILE A 12 -4.93 14.19 -30.76
CA ILE A 12 -3.93 13.50 -29.90
C ILE A 12 -3.55 14.39 -28.71
N GLY A 13 -3.35 15.69 -28.92
CA GLY A 13 -3.05 16.63 -27.83
C GLY A 13 -4.17 16.72 -26.79
N VAL A 14 -5.43 16.78 -27.24
CA VAL A 14 -6.60 16.79 -26.35
C VAL A 14 -6.77 15.46 -25.61
N ALA A 15 -6.53 14.33 -26.28
CA ALA A 15 -6.62 13.00 -25.65
C ALA A 15 -5.54 12.78 -24.58
N LEU A 16 -4.31 13.27 -24.80
CA LEU A 16 -3.25 13.22 -23.79
C LEU A 16 -3.51 14.18 -22.63
N TRP A 17 -4.11 15.35 -22.88
CA TRP A 17 -4.41 16.31 -21.82
C TRP A 17 -5.57 15.85 -20.92
N SER A 18 -6.49 15.05 -21.46
CA SER A 18 -7.67 14.56 -20.73
C SER A 18 -7.41 13.32 -19.86
N SER A 19 -6.19 12.75 -19.87
CA SER A 19 -5.86 11.53 -19.14
C SER A 19 -5.32 11.78 -17.71
N SER A 20 -5.21 13.02 -17.24
CA SER A 20 -4.76 13.31 -15.85
C SER A 20 -5.89 13.53 -14.83
N SER A 21 -7.15 13.54 -15.25
CA SER A 21 -8.28 13.73 -14.33
C SER A 21 -8.92 12.39 -13.94
N SER A 22 -8.41 11.77 -12.88
CA SER A 22 -9.17 10.77 -12.12
C SER A 22 -10.17 11.49 -11.20
N PRO A 23 -11.48 11.21 -11.26
CA PRO A 23 -12.43 11.74 -10.30
C PRO A 23 -12.52 10.75 -9.12
N ALA A 24 -11.63 10.89 -8.13
CA ALA A 24 -11.83 10.31 -6.81
C ALA A 24 -12.46 11.38 -5.93
N ALA A 25 -13.75 11.21 -5.65
CA ALA A 25 -14.58 12.17 -4.95
C ALA A 25 -14.04 12.50 -3.54
N ALA A 26 -13.80 13.79 -3.32
CA ALA A 26 -14.00 14.57 -2.09
C ALA A 26 -13.93 13.85 -0.73
N ALA A 27 -12.78 13.94 -0.07
CA ALA A 27 -12.69 14.16 1.37
C ALA A 27 -11.44 15.00 1.66
N ALA A 28 -11.64 16.27 1.96
CA ALA A 28 -10.59 17.22 2.28
C ALA A 28 -9.97 16.91 3.65
N GLY A 29 -8.65 16.73 3.66
CA GLY A 29 -7.79 16.76 4.82
C GLY A 29 -6.36 16.77 4.34
N THR A 30 -5.70 17.94 4.36
CA THR A 30 -4.24 18.02 4.23
C THR A 30 -3.66 17.40 5.50
N LYS A 31 -3.54 16.08 5.50
CA LYS A 31 -2.81 15.35 6.54
C LYS A 31 -1.35 15.45 6.16
N GLU A 32 -0.61 16.11 7.03
CA GLU A 32 0.80 16.38 6.91
C GLU A 32 1.57 15.09 6.62
N GLU A 33 2.49 15.18 5.66
CA GLU A 33 3.46 14.14 5.31
C GLU A 33 4.43 13.98 6.50
N LEU A 34 3.96 13.28 7.52
CA LEU A 34 4.81 12.63 8.49
C LEU A 34 5.38 11.41 7.78
N GLU A 35 6.71 11.34 7.70
CA GLU A 35 7.48 10.18 7.28
C GLU A 35 6.79 8.90 7.77
N ASP A 36 6.15 8.18 6.83
CA ASP A 36 5.59 6.86 7.01
C ASP A 36 6.79 5.91 7.12
N GLY A 37 7.40 5.86 8.30
CA GLY A 37 8.28 4.76 8.66
C GLY A 37 7.46 3.51 8.43
N ASP A 38 7.91 2.65 7.51
CA ASP A 38 7.14 1.50 7.06
C ASP A 38 6.88 0.58 8.26
N ASP A 39 5.73 0.79 8.89
CA ASP A 39 5.11 -0.19 9.75
C ASP A 39 4.74 -1.35 8.82
N GLN A 40 5.72 -2.18 8.46
CA GLN A 40 5.55 -3.55 7.96
C GLN A 40 4.99 -4.41 9.09
N ARG A 41 3.91 -3.93 9.69
CA ARG A 41 3.15 -4.60 10.73
C ARG A 41 2.51 -5.79 10.04
N GLY A 42 3.26 -6.90 10.04
CA GLY A 42 2.86 -8.13 9.39
C GLY A 42 1.45 -8.49 9.84
N GLU A 43 0.55 -8.68 8.88
CA GLU A 43 -0.85 -8.96 9.18
C GLU A 43 -0.96 -10.33 9.86
N VAL A 44 -1.66 -10.38 10.99
CA VAL A 44 -1.95 -11.62 11.72
C VAL A 44 -3.45 -11.74 11.94
N THR A 45 -4.05 -12.80 11.40
CA THR A 45 -5.48 -13.11 11.56
C THR A 45 -5.67 -14.58 11.96
N TYR A 46 -6.91 -14.98 12.27
CA TYR A 46 -7.27 -16.35 12.66
C TYR A 46 -8.57 -16.76 11.99
N ASP A 47 -8.59 -17.93 11.34
CA ASP A 47 -9.74 -18.41 10.56
C ASP A 47 -10.50 -19.57 11.21
N GLY A 48 -10.27 -19.81 12.51
CA GLY A 48 -10.86 -20.93 13.24
C GLY A 48 -10.07 -22.23 13.14
N ARG A 49 -8.99 -22.29 12.35
CA ARG A 49 -8.12 -23.47 12.24
C ARG A 49 -6.66 -23.17 12.51
N ALA A 50 -6.15 -22.08 11.95
CA ALA A 50 -4.74 -21.70 12.10
C ALA A 50 -4.59 -20.18 12.15
N LEU A 51 -3.47 -19.73 12.70
CA LEU A 51 -3.04 -18.35 12.52
C LEU A 51 -2.60 -18.15 11.06
N ILE A 52 -3.05 -17.04 10.48
CA ILE A 52 -2.66 -16.58 9.15
C ILE A 52 -1.70 -15.42 9.35
N VAL A 53 -0.45 -15.59 8.95
CA VAL A 53 0.59 -14.57 9.03
C VAL A 53 0.95 -14.18 7.61
N ASN A 54 0.82 -12.90 7.28
CA ASN A 54 1.07 -12.37 5.93
C ASN A 54 0.37 -13.18 4.83
N GLY A 55 -0.92 -13.48 5.03
CA GLY A 55 -1.76 -14.24 4.09
C GLY A 55 -1.52 -15.76 4.07
N THR A 56 -0.58 -16.29 4.87
CA THR A 56 -0.25 -17.72 4.89
C THR A 56 -0.63 -18.39 6.20
N ARG A 57 -1.31 -19.54 6.14
CA ARG A 57 -1.58 -20.38 7.34
C ARG A 57 -0.28 -20.98 7.86
N VAL A 58 -0.01 -20.80 9.15
CA VAL A 58 1.21 -21.33 9.79
C VAL A 58 0.90 -22.25 10.96
N MET A 59 1.76 -23.24 11.17
CA MET A 59 1.82 -24.03 12.41
C MET A 59 2.94 -23.46 13.27
N LEU A 60 2.56 -22.87 14.41
CA LEU A 60 3.51 -22.25 15.32
C LEU A 60 3.99 -23.25 16.37
N PHE A 61 5.30 -23.46 16.43
CA PHE A 61 5.95 -24.09 17.56
C PHE A 61 6.45 -22.97 18.49
N SER A 62 5.91 -22.91 19.70
CA SER A 62 6.23 -21.88 20.69
C SER A 62 6.96 -22.49 21.87
N GLY A 63 7.83 -21.69 22.50
CA GLY A 63 8.52 -22.02 23.75
C GLY A 63 8.41 -20.85 24.72
N GLU A 64 8.57 -21.13 26.01
CA GLU A 64 8.53 -20.12 27.06
C GLU A 64 9.93 -19.64 27.45
N ILE A 65 10.09 -18.32 27.55
CA ILE A 65 11.30 -17.70 28.11
C ILE A 65 10.83 -16.60 29.06
N HIS A 66 11.28 -16.69 30.32
CA HIS A 66 11.03 -15.63 31.30
C HIS A 66 12.17 -14.64 31.25
N TYR A 67 11.96 -13.52 30.58
CA TYR A 67 12.98 -12.49 30.40
C TYR A 67 13.61 -12.03 31.73
N ALA A 68 12.80 -11.88 32.79
CA ALA A 68 13.30 -11.49 34.12
C ALA A 68 14.24 -12.52 34.79
N ARG A 69 14.31 -13.75 34.28
CA ARG A 69 15.25 -14.79 34.72
C ARG A 69 16.47 -14.92 33.81
N SER A 70 16.59 -14.06 32.80
CA SER A 70 17.72 -14.00 31.89
C SER A 70 18.47 -12.68 32.10
N THR A 71 19.79 -12.72 31.98
CA THR A 71 20.61 -11.52 31.85
C THR A 71 20.69 -11.13 30.38
N PRO A 72 20.46 -9.85 30.00
CA PRO A 72 20.79 -9.39 28.67
C PRO A 72 22.31 -9.48 28.47
N GLU A 73 22.72 -9.91 27.28
CA GLU A 73 24.12 -9.85 26.85
C GLU A 73 24.41 -8.43 26.30
N GLU A 74 25.63 -7.91 26.52
CA GLU A 74 26.11 -6.62 25.99
C GLU A 74 26.71 -6.75 24.58
#